data_AF-U9SH87-F1
#
_entry.id   AF-U9SH87-F1
#
_cell.length_a   1.000
_cell.length_b   1.000
_cell.length_c   1.000
_cell.angle_alpha   90.00
_cell.angle_beta   90.00
_cell.angle_gamma   90.00
#
_symmetry.space_group_name_H-M   'P 1'
#
loop_
_entity.id
_entity.type
_entity.pdbx_description
1 polymer ?
#
loop_
_entity_poly.entity_id
_entity_poly.type
_entity_poly.pdbx_seq_one_letter_code
_entity_poly.pdbx_strand_id
1 'polypeptide(L)'
;HDMAKQTIKSCNRIISFFKQSHIVLMNNPDEITNKSVKRSIKGSEFFVNVNKLTKVLKPIKTAITLLEGASTNLADYFIQLILLANAIKKLPSQEMVGFHQHCIESFNKYWDKFDPNIYILSYFLHPNYRGQGLKTEYWKIITTTAAQFYIDIANCNTLIK
;
A
#
# COMPACT_ATOMS: atom_id res chain seq x y z
N HIS A 1 -0.26 8.71 12.45
CA HIS A 1 0.19 7.35 12.81
C HIS A 1 -0.94 6.51 13.42
N ASP A 2 -1.71 7.04 14.38
CA ASP A 2 -2.75 6.24 15.06
C ASP A 2 -4.03 6.00 14.23
N MET A 3 -4.44 6.97 13.40
CA MET A 3 -5.64 6.84 12.57
C MET A 3 -5.58 5.67 11.57
N ALA A 4 -4.45 5.42 10.91
CA ALA A 4 -4.36 4.34 9.92
C ALA A 4 -4.52 2.95 10.59
N LYS A 5 -3.92 2.77 11.76
CA LYS A 5 -4.10 1.57 12.59
C LYS A 5 -5.54 1.42 13.06
N GLN A 6 -6.14 2.49 13.56
CA GLN A 6 -7.54 2.47 14.00
C GLN A 6 -8.49 2.14 12.85
N THR A 7 -8.29 2.74 11.66
CA THR A 7 -9.08 2.45 10.45
C THR A 7 -8.96 0.99 10.04
N ILE A 8 -7.73 0.44 9.96
CA ILE A 8 -7.52 -0.98 9.62
C ILE A 8 -8.15 -1.90 10.66
N LYS A 9 -8.03 -1.58 11.96
CA LYS A 9 -8.64 -2.33 13.06
C LYS A 9 -10.17 -2.35 12.93
N SER A 10 -10.77 -1.20 12.64
CA SER A 10 -12.21 -1.05 12.41
C SER A 10 -12.67 -1.85 11.19
N CYS A 11 -11.96 -1.77 10.06
CA CYS A 11 -12.26 -2.58 8.87
C CYS A 11 -12.22 -4.09 9.17
N ASN A 12 -11.20 -4.56 9.90
CA ASN A 12 -11.09 -5.98 10.26
C ASN A 12 -12.25 -6.42 11.17
N ARG A 13 -12.69 -5.57 12.09
CA ARG A 13 -13.85 -5.83 12.96
C ARG A 13 -15.13 -6.01 12.15
N ILE A 14 -15.38 -5.08 11.21
CA ILE A 14 -16.52 -5.14 10.28
C ILE A 14 -16.48 -6.42 9.45
N ILE A 15 -15.33 -6.76 8.87
CA ILE A 15 -15.15 -8.01 8.11
C ILE A 15 -15.47 -9.24 8.96
N SER A 16 -14.98 -9.30 10.20
CA SER A 16 -15.24 -10.43 11.11
C SER A 16 -16.72 -10.55 11.47
N PHE A 17 -17.38 -9.41 11.73
CA PHE A 17 -18.80 -9.36 12.06
C PHE A 17 -19.65 -9.94 10.93
N PHE A 18 -19.39 -9.51 9.68
CA PHE A 18 -20.14 -10.02 8.54
C PHE A 18 -19.89 -11.50 8.29
N LYS A 19 -18.64 -11.98 8.42
CA LYS A 19 -18.33 -13.42 8.31
C LYS A 19 -19.08 -14.24 9.35
N GLN A 20 -19.07 -13.81 10.60
CA GLN A 20 -19.76 -14.52 11.68
C GLN A 20 -21.27 -14.51 11.47
N SER A 21 -21.82 -13.37 11.04
CA SER A 21 -23.24 -13.24 10.74
C SER A 21 -23.68 -14.17 9.61
N HIS A 22 -22.83 -14.40 8.60
CA HIS A 22 -23.07 -15.37 7.54
C HIS A 22 -23.12 -16.81 8.06
N ILE A 23 -22.16 -17.20 8.91
CA ILE A 23 -22.12 -18.53 9.53
C ILE A 23 -23.38 -18.78 10.36
N VAL A 24 -23.78 -17.82 11.19
CA VAL A 24 -25.01 -17.89 11.98
C VAL A 24 -26.23 -18.07 11.09
N LEU A 25 -26.33 -17.31 9.98
CA LEU A 25 -27.44 -17.44 9.04
C LEU A 25 -27.48 -18.78 8.29
N MET A 26 -26.34 -19.41 8.06
CA MET A 26 -26.27 -20.74 7.43
C MET A 26 -26.68 -21.85 8.40
N ASN A 27 -26.33 -21.72 9.69
CA ASN A 27 -26.63 -22.74 10.70
C ASN A 27 -28.03 -22.59 11.30
N ASN A 28 -28.46 -21.35 11.54
CA ASN A 28 -29.73 -21.01 12.18
C ASN A 28 -30.46 -19.96 11.32
N PRO A 29 -31.07 -20.37 10.20
CA PRO A 29 -31.65 -19.43 9.25
C PRO A 29 -32.73 -18.56 9.86
N ASP A 30 -33.41 -18.97 10.94
CA ASP A 30 -34.52 -18.22 11.53
C ASP A 30 -34.12 -17.23 12.63
N GLU A 31 -32.86 -17.28 13.09
CA GLU A 31 -32.33 -16.41 14.16
C GLU A 31 -32.25 -14.94 13.71
N ILE A 32 -32.03 -14.70 12.41
CA ILE A 32 -32.11 -13.37 11.80
C ILE A 32 -33.50 -13.17 11.20
N THR A 33 -34.35 -12.42 11.91
CA THR A 33 -35.76 -12.19 11.55
C THR A 33 -35.94 -11.06 10.53
N ASN A 34 -35.01 -10.09 10.50
CA ASN A 34 -35.07 -8.97 9.57
C ASN A 34 -34.79 -9.44 8.13
N LYS A 35 -35.81 -9.41 7.28
CA LYS A 35 -35.77 -9.88 5.88
C LYS A 35 -34.73 -9.13 5.03
N SER A 36 -34.55 -7.83 5.23
CA SER A 36 -33.58 -7.01 4.48
C SER A 36 -32.14 -7.40 4.85
N VAL A 37 -31.87 -7.54 6.15
CA VAL A 37 -30.57 -8.03 6.66
C VAL A 37 -30.28 -9.45 6.17
N LYS A 38 -31.28 -10.33 6.19
CA LYS A 38 -31.23 -11.68 5.62
C LYS A 38 -30.81 -11.66 4.15
N ARG A 39 -31.43 -10.78 3.34
CA ARG A 39 -31.13 -10.64 1.91
C ARG A 39 -29.71 -10.14 1.66
N SER A 40 -29.25 -9.15 2.44
CA SER A 40 -27.87 -8.64 2.34
C SER A 40 -26.82 -9.67 2.75
N ILE A 41 -27.07 -10.46 3.82
CA ILE A 41 -26.13 -11.49 4.28
C ILE A 41 -26.16 -12.75 3.39
N LYS A 42 -27.28 -13.05 2.74
CA LYS A 42 -27.36 -14.12 1.73
C LYS A 42 -26.81 -13.69 0.36
N GLY A 43 -26.72 -12.38 0.10
CA GLY A 43 -26.14 -11.85 -1.13
C GLY A 43 -24.66 -12.21 -1.22
N SER A 44 -24.32 -13.17 -2.09
CA SER A 44 -22.94 -13.59 -2.36
C SER A 44 -22.06 -12.41 -2.81
N GLU A 45 -22.66 -11.45 -3.52
CA GLU A 45 -22.01 -10.25 -4.02
C GLU A 45 -21.42 -9.37 -2.91
N PHE A 46 -22.11 -9.25 -1.77
CA PHE A 46 -21.58 -8.50 -0.62
C PHE A 46 -20.29 -9.13 -0.08
N PHE A 47 -20.28 -10.45 0.12
CA PHE A 47 -19.10 -11.16 0.62
C PHE A 47 -17.97 -11.22 -0.39
N VAL A 48 -18.29 -11.33 -1.68
CA VAL A 48 -17.32 -11.20 -2.77
C VAL A 48 -16.65 -9.83 -2.73
N ASN A 49 -17.42 -8.75 -2.56
CA ASN A 49 -16.90 -7.38 -2.47
C ASN A 49 -16.07 -7.16 -1.19
N VAL A 50 -16.49 -7.70 -0.05
CA VAL A 50 -15.71 -7.65 1.21
C VAL A 50 -14.40 -8.41 1.08
N ASN A 51 -14.39 -9.57 0.41
CA ASN A 51 -13.18 -10.36 0.20
C ASN A 51 -12.21 -9.65 -0.78
N LYS A 52 -12.75 -9.02 -1.83
CA LYS A 52 -11.98 -8.15 -2.73
C LYS A 52 -11.35 -6.97 -1.96
N LEU A 53 -12.13 -6.27 -1.15
CA LEU A 53 -11.65 -5.17 -0.30
C LEU A 53 -10.52 -5.63 0.65
N THR A 54 -10.68 -6.80 1.26
CA THR A 54 -9.65 -7.38 2.16
C THR A 54 -8.33 -7.64 1.43
N LYS A 55 -8.38 -8.09 0.17
CA LYS A 55 -7.18 -8.26 -0.67
C LYS A 55 -6.47 -6.93 -0.94
N VAL A 56 -7.19 -5.81 -1.00
CA VAL A 56 -6.61 -4.46 -1.19
C VAL A 56 -6.00 -3.92 0.10
N LEU A 57 -6.69 -4.10 1.22
CA LEU A 57 -6.26 -3.59 2.52
C LEU A 57 -5.01 -4.32 3.05
N LYS A 58 -4.77 -5.57 2.62
CA LYS A 58 -3.64 -6.37 3.10
C LYS A 58 -2.27 -5.82 2.66
N PRO A 59 -2.03 -5.47 1.37
CA PRO A 59 -0.84 -4.73 0.95
C PRO A 59 -0.67 -3.40 1.68
N ILE A 60 -1.75 -2.62 1.85
CA ILE A 60 -1.72 -1.33 2.56
C ILE A 60 -1.28 -1.52 4.02
N LYS A 61 -1.87 -2.49 4.73
CA LYS A 61 -1.48 -2.84 6.10
C LYS A 61 -0.02 -3.26 6.18
N THR A 62 0.45 -4.06 5.22
CA THR A 62 1.82 -4.57 5.17
C THR A 62 2.82 -3.42 4.96
N ALA A 63 2.54 -2.54 4.00
CA ALA A 63 3.34 -1.35 3.74
C ALA A 63 3.43 -0.43 4.97
N ILE A 64 2.29 -0.16 5.63
CA ILE A 64 2.28 0.63 6.87
C ILE A 64 3.09 -0.05 7.97
N THR A 65 2.87 -1.34 8.23
CA THR A 65 3.58 -2.06 9.31
C THR A 65 5.09 -2.07 9.09
N LEU A 66 5.53 -2.22 7.84
CA LEU A 66 6.95 -2.14 7.49
C LEU A 66 7.48 -0.72 7.71
N LEU A 67 6.76 0.31 7.23
CA LEU A 67 7.17 1.70 7.36
C LEU A 67 7.30 2.21 8.79
N GLU A 68 6.49 1.67 9.69
CA GLU A 68 6.53 1.98 11.11
C GLU A 68 7.65 1.23 11.86
N GLY A 69 8.37 0.33 11.18
CA GLY A 69 9.52 -0.36 11.75
C GLY A 69 10.67 0.60 12.01
N ALA A 70 11.27 0.52 13.20
CA ALA A 70 12.35 1.41 13.65
C ALA A 70 13.63 1.38 12.80
N SER A 71 13.77 0.40 11.90
CA SER A 71 14.95 0.18 11.05
C SER A 71 14.71 0.48 9.56
N THR A 72 13.56 1.07 9.20
CA THR A 72 13.18 1.28 7.79
C THR A 72 14.01 2.39 7.18
N ASN A 73 14.73 2.09 6.09
CA ASN A 73 15.47 3.09 5.34
C ASN A 73 14.68 3.59 4.10
N LEU A 74 15.23 4.58 3.40
CA LEU A 74 14.57 5.21 2.25
C LEU A 74 14.29 4.23 1.09
N ALA A 75 15.16 3.24 0.89
CA ALA A 75 15.00 2.23 -0.13
C ALA A 75 13.91 1.21 0.23
N ASP A 76 13.82 0.80 1.50
CA ASP A 76 12.72 -0.03 2.00
C ASP A 76 11.38 0.66 1.74
N TYR A 77 11.31 1.97 1.98
CA TYR A 77 10.12 2.76 1.67
C TYR A 77 9.80 2.77 0.17
N PHE A 78 10.81 2.98 -0.68
CA PHE A 78 10.63 2.96 -2.13
C PHE A 78 10.07 1.62 -2.62
N ILE A 79 10.62 0.51 -2.12
CA ILE A 79 10.15 -0.84 -2.45
C ILE A 79 8.67 -1.00 -2.06
N GLN A 80 8.28 -0.54 -0.86
CA GLN A 80 6.88 -0.60 -0.45
C GLN A 80 5.95 0.24 -1.35
N LEU A 81 6.39 1.42 -1.80
CA LEU A 81 5.62 2.24 -2.74
C LEU A 81 5.42 1.52 -4.08
N ILE A 82 6.45 0.87 -4.62
CA ILE A 82 6.35 0.07 -5.85
C ILE A 82 5.39 -1.11 -5.66
N LEU A 83 5.50 -1.82 -4.52
CA LEU A 83 4.60 -2.94 -4.21
C LEU A 83 3.15 -2.46 -4.07
N LEU A 84 2.92 -1.31 -3.45
CA LEU A 84 1.60 -0.69 -3.35
C LEU A 84 1.03 -0.31 -4.72
N ALA A 85 1.83 0.34 -5.58
CA ALA A 85 1.43 0.67 -6.94
C ALA A 85 1.04 -0.59 -7.74
N ASN A 86 1.82 -1.67 -7.61
CA ASN A 86 1.51 -2.94 -8.25
C ASN A 86 0.22 -3.58 -7.69
N ALA A 87 -0.02 -3.46 -6.38
CA ALA A 87 -1.26 -3.94 -5.76
C ALA A 87 -2.48 -3.15 -6.26
N ILE A 88 -2.37 -1.82 -6.39
CA ILE A 88 -3.42 -0.96 -6.97
C ILE A 88 -3.68 -1.37 -8.43
N LYS A 89 -2.63 -1.54 -9.24
CA LYS A 89 -2.76 -1.95 -10.65
C LYS A 89 -3.48 -3.29 -10.84
N LYS A 90 -3.33 -4.22 -9.89
CA LYS A 90 -3.96 -5.55 -9.90
C LYS A 90 -5.42 -5.53 -9.41
N LEU A 91 -5.96 -4.37 -9.03
CA LEU A 91 -7.35 -4.26 -8.63
C LEU A 91 -8.28 -4.57 -9.81
N PRO A 92 -9.43 -5.22 -9.56
CA PRO A 92 -10.41 -5.49 -10.60
C PRO A 92 -10.97 -4.17 -11.13
N SER A 93 -10.52 -3.78 -12.33
CA SER A 93 -10.83 -2.49 -12.93
C SER A 93 -12.27 -2.37 -13.39
N GLN A 94 -12.96 -3.48 -13.72
CA GLN A 94 -14.33 -3.45 -14.23
C GLN A 94 -15.41 -3.44 -13.13
N GLU A 95 -15.17 -4.12 -12.01
CA GLU A 95 -16.17 -4.27 -10.94
C GLU A 95 -16.08 -3.18 -9.87
N MET A 96 -14.94 -2.49 -9.79
CA MET A 96 -14.66 -1.48 -8.77
C MET A 96 -14.01 -0.23 -9.38
N VAL A 97 -14.46 0.20 -10.57
CA VAL A 97 -13.85 1.30 -11.36
C VAL A 97 -13.62 2.55 -10.49
N GLY A 98 -14.65 3.03 -9.80
CA GLY A 98 -14.55 4.26 -9.00
C GLY A 98 -13.57 4.16 -7.84
N PHE A 99 -13.51 3.00 -7.17
CA PHE A 99 -12.55 2.76 -6.11
C PHE A 99 -11.12 2.62 -6.64
N HIS A 100 -10.93 1.90 -7.74
CA HIS A 100 -9.64 1.76 -8.39
C HIS A 100 -9.10 3.12 -8.84
N GLN A 101 -9.94 3.94 -9.49
CA GLN A 101 -9.60 5.29 -9.91
C GLN A 101 -9.20 6.15 -8.70
N HIS A 102 -9.97 6.11 -7.61
CA HIS A 102 -9.64 6.84 -6.40
C HIS A 102 -8.30 6.42 -5.78
N CYS A 103 -7.97 5.12 -5.81
CA CYS A 103 -6.66 4.63 -5.37
C CYS A 103 -5.52 5.16 -6.25
N ILE A 104 -5.69 5.18 -7.57
CA ILE A 104 -4.70 5.72 -8.51
C ILE A 104 -4.48 7.21 -8.25
N GLU A 105 -5.56 8.00 -8.17
CA GLU A 105 -5.49 9.45 -7.92
C GLU A 105 -4.81 9.75 -6.58
N SER A 106 -5.17 9.01 -5.54
CA SER A 106 -4.56 9.16 -4.22
C SER A 106 -3.07 8.82 -4.23
N PHE A 107 -2.68 7.76 -4.94
CA PHE A 107 -1.29 7.37 -5.09
C PHE A 107 -0.50 8.44 -5.87
N ASN A 108 -1.02 8.87 -7.04
CA ASN A 108 -0.34 9.84 -7.90
C ASN A 108 -0.17 11.19 -7.21
N LYS A 109 -1.21 11.70 -6.53
CA LYS A 109 -1.11 12.93 -5.74
C LYS A 109 0.00 12.88 -4.70
N TYR A 110 0.24 11.70 -4.14
CA TYR A 110 1.33 11.50 -3.21
C TYR A 110 2.66 11.40 -3.96
N TRP A 111 2.71 10.61 -5.04
CA TRP A 111 3.87 10.41 -5.91
C TRP A 111 4.44 11.73 -6.47
N ASP A 112 3.60 12.70 -6.82
CA ASP A 112 4.04 14.02 -7.33
C ASP A 112 4.88 14.81 -6.31
N LYS A 113 4.84 14.44 -5.03
CA LYS A 113 5.65 15.05 -3.97
C LYS A 113 7.02 14.38 -3.82
N PHE A 114 7.26 13.28 -4.53
CA PHE A 114 8.50 12.51 -4.43
C PHE A 114 9.52 13.02 -5.43
N ASP A 115 10.77 13.16 -5.00
CA ASP A 115 11.89 13.26 -5.92
C ASP A 115 12.35 11.85 -6.32
N PRO A 116 11.97 11.32 -7.50
CA PRO A 116 12.26 9.95 -7.89
C PRO A 116 13.76 9.66 -7.93
N ASN A 117 14.62 10.66 -8.15
CA ASN A 117 16.05 10.47 -8.31
C ASN A 117 16.72 9.97 -7.02
N ILE A 118 16.35 10.56 -5.88
CA ILE A 118 16.89 10.16 -4.57
C ILE A 118 16.46 8.73 -4.23
N TYR A 119 15.22 8.37 -4.54
CA TYR A 119 14.72 7.03 -4.26
C TYR A 119 15.37 5.96 -5.15
N ILE A 120 15.54 6.25 -6.45
CA ILE A 120 16.26 5.38 -7.38
C ILE A 120 17.70 5.16 -6.90
N LEU A 121 18.40 6.22 -6.48
CA LEU A 121 19.74 6.11 -5.90
C LEU A 121 19.72 5.27 -4.61
N SER A 122 18.76 5.51 -3.71
CA SER A 122 18.66 4.79 -2.45
C SER A 122 18.46 3.28 -2.67
N TYR A 123 17.64 2.91 -3.66
CA TYR A 123 17.40 1.52 -4.03
C TYR A 123 18.65 0.86 -4.62
N PHE A 124 19.38 1.57 -5.46
CA PHE A 124 20.64 1.09 -6.00
C PHE A 124 21.69 0.82 -4.91
N LEU A 125 21.75 1.67 -3.88
CA LEU A 125 22.67 1.54 -2.74
C LEU A 125 22.21 0.53 -1.68
N HIS A 126 21.03 -0.07 -1.85
CA HIS A 126 20.45 -0.94 -0.85
C HIS A 126 21.25 -2.25 -0.70
N PRO A 127 21.56 -2.74 0.52
CA PRO A 127 22.38 -3.94 0.72
C PRO A 127 21.84 -5.21 0.04
N ASN A 128 20.52 -5.28 -0.14
CA ASN A 128 19.88 -6.41 -0.82
C ASN A 128 19.70 -6.21 -2.34
N TYR A 129 20.21 -5.13 -2.93
CA TYR A 129 20.14 -4.91 -4.37
C TYR A 129 21.06 -5.91 -5.09
N ARG A 130 20.50 -6.62 -6.08
CA ARG A 130 21.21 -7.67 -6.83
C ARG A 130 21.27 -7.38 -8.34
N GLY A 131 21.26 -6.10 -8.72
CA GLY A 131 21.28 -5.71 -10.14
C GLY A 131 19.96 -5.91 -10.88
N GLN A 132 18.82 -6.00 -10.19
CA GLN A 132 17.51 -6.26 -10.78
C GLN A 132 16.52 -5.12 -10.53
N GLY A 133 15.56 -4.93 -11.45
CA GLY A 133 14.45 -3.99 -11.29
C GLY A 133 14.74 -2.55 -11.74
N LEU A 134 16.01 -2.17 -11.89
CA LEU A 134 16.40 -0.89 -12.51
C LEU A 134 16.68 -1.08 -13.99
N LYS A 135 16.05 -0.24 -14.81
CA LYS A 135 16.34 -0.15 -16.24
C LYS A 135 17.61 0.65 -16.49
N THR A 136 18.24 0.38 -17.63
CA THR A 136 19.46 1.06 -18.08
C THR A 136 19.31 2.58 -18.17
N GLU A 137 18.11 3.09 -18.48
CA GLU A 137 17.80 4.53 -18.53
C GLU A 137 18.04 5.26 -17.20
N TYR A 138 17.99 4.55 -16.06
CA TYR A 138 18.20 5.15 -14.74
C TYR A 138 19.69 5.32 -14.38
N TRP A 139 20.64 4.75 -15.12
CA TRP A 139 22.07 4.87 -14.80
C TRP A 139 22.58 6.31 -14.79
N LYS A 140 22.12 7.12 -15.75
CA LYS A 140 22.47 8.54 -15.80
C LYS A 140 21.96 9.28 -14.55
N ILE A 141 20.74 8.98 -14.13
CA ILE A 141 20.14 9.55 -12.91
C ILE A 141 20.95 9.13 -11.68
N ILE A 142 21.21 7.83 -11.51
CA ILE A 142 21.97 7.29 -10.37
C ILE A 142 23.34 7.98 -10.25
N THR A 143 24.09 8.03 -11.34
CA THR A 143 25.45 8.60 -11.34
C THR A 143 25.45 10.11 -11.09
N THR A 144 24.53 10.86 -11.70
CA THR A 144 24.44 12.32 -11.54
C THR A 144 23.97 12.69 -10.14
N THR A 145 22.96 11.99 -9.62
CA THR A 145 22.45 12.20 -8.25
C THR A 145 23.51 11.85 -7.21
N ALA A 146 24.23 10.74 -7.36
CA ALA A 146 25.32 10.38 -6.46
C ALA A 146 26.45 11.44 -6.44
N ALA A 147 26.82 11.97 -7.61
CA ALA A 147 27.82 13.02 -7.73
C ALA A 147 27.37 14.31 -7.02
N GLN A 148 26.11 14.72 -7.20
CA GLN A 148 25.55 15.90 -6.53
C GLN A 148 25.56 15.73 -5.00
N PHE A 149 25.08 14.59 -4.50
CA PHE A 149 25.12 14.29 -3.06
C PHE A 149 26.53 14.38 -2.48
N TYR A 150 27.53 13.88 -3.20
CA TYR A 150 28.92 13.95 -2.76
C TYR A 150 29.42 15.40 -2.67
N ILE A 151 29.12 16.22 -3.67
CA ILE A 151 29.47 17.66 -3.67
C ILE A 151 28.79 18.38 -2.50
N ASP A 152 27.51 18.11 -2.26
CA ASP A 152 26.74 18.73 -1.18
C ASP A 152 27.32 18.38 0.19
N ILE A 153 27.65 17.10 0.42
CA ILE A 153 28.32 16.65 1.66
C ILE A 153 29.69 17.33 1.82
N ALA A 154 30.48 17.39 0.74
CA ALA A 154 31.78 18.04 0.78
C ALA A 154 31.66 19.52 1.18
N ASN A 155 30.69 20.24 0.60
CA ASN A 155 30.41 21.64 0.91
C ASN A 155 29.91 21.87 2.33
N CYS A 156 29.06 20.97 2.87
CA CYS A 156 28.63 21.04 4.26
C CYS A 156 29.81 20.84 5.23
N ASN A 157 30.74 19.94 4.91
CA ASN A 157 31.91 19.67 5.75
C ASN A 157 32.93 20.81 5.75
N THR A 158 33.00 21.62 4.70
CA THR A 158 33.85 22.83 4.66
C THR A 158 33.29 23.99 5.49
N LEU A 159 31.99 24.02 5.78
CA LEU A 159 31.34 25.07 6.60
C LEU A 159 31.42 24.80 8.12
N ILE A 160 31.91 23.63 8.53
CA ILE A 160 32.03 23.21 9.95
C ILE A 160 33.49 23.32 10.46
N LYS A 161 34.41 23.86 9.65
CA LYS A 161 35.79 24.18 10.04
C LYS A 161 35.95 25.67 10.31
#